data_AF-A0A923TSP4-F1
#
_entry.id   AF-A0A923TSP4-F1
#
_cell.length_a   1.000
_cell.length_b   1.000
_cell.length_c   1.000
_cell.angle_alpha   90.00
_cell.angle_beta   90.00
_cell.angle_gamma   90.00
#
_symmetry.space_group_name_H-M   'P 1'
#
loop_
_entity.id
_entity.type
_entity.pdbx_description
1 polymer ?
#
loop_
_entity_poly.entity_id
_entity_poly.type
_entity_poly.pdbx_seq_one_letter_code
_entity_poly.pdbx_strand_id
1 'polypeptide(L)'
;CGLWNSREIAGYGVGSIFLSRACVAIATQIGLKTLFALCAPYTVNMGFNSGYIIETSIGNGGTFYYPKLDLIATTMILKDADTLNLAIDEERNAVFSLRKYLNVVKHEVLRKKEIEIHYQIEIPNLEKWNLKDVIAKANKNQNKQSINVGDLNLM
;
A
#
# COMPACT_ATOMS: atom_id res chain seq x y z
N CYS A 1 1.02 -4.34 -7.25
CA CYS A 1 1.64 -5.20 -6.21
C CYS A 1 0.51 -5.90 -5.44
N GLY A 2 0.82 -6.97 -4.73
CA GLY A 2 -0.16 -7.76 -3.97
C GLY A 2 0.27 -7.94 -2.51
N LEU A 3 -0.70 -8.33 -1.69
CA LEU A 3 -0.54 -8.66 -0.28
C LEU A 3 -0.79 -10.17 -0.13
N TRP A 4 0.22 -10.92 0.29
CA TRP A 4 0.25 -12.39 0.18
C TRP A 4 1.16 -12.98 1.25
N ASN A 5 0.83 -14.20 1.67
CA ASN A 5 1.56 -14.98 2.66
C ASN A 5 1.44 -16.48 2.34
N SER A 6 2.32 -17.32 2.91
CA SER A 6 2.19 -18.77 2.75
C SER A 6 0.90 -19.29 3.41
N ARG A 7 0.44 -20.47 2.98
CA ARG A 7 -0.75 -21.09 3.56
C ARG A 7 -0.55 -21.46 5.03
N GLU A 8 0.66 -21.82 5.45
CA GLU A 8 0.93 -22.22 6.85
C GLU A 8 0.65 -21.08 7.84
N ILE A 9 0.88 -19.83 7.42
CA ILE A 9 0.66 -18.63 8.25
C ILE A 9 -0.67 -17.93 7.93
N ALA A 10 -1.60 -18.62 7.28
CA ALA A 10 -2.93 -18.08 7.01
C ALA A 10 -3.68 -17.77 8.32
N GLY A 11 -4.32 -16.60 8.37
CA GLY A 11 -5.05 -16.12 9.53
C GLY A 11 -4.20 -15.53 10.65
N TYR A 12 -2.87 -15.47 10.49
CA TYR A 12 -1.98 -14.74 11.41
C TYR A 12 -1.95 -13.22 11.14
N GLY A 13 -2.57 -12.74 10.07
CA GLY A 13 -2.58 -11.31 9.72
C GLY A 13 -1.33 -10.81 9.00
N VAL A 14 -0.35 -11.68 8.71
CA VAL A 14 0.89 -11.32 8.01
C VAL A 14 0.62 -10.68 6.66
N GLY A 15 -0.14 -11.35 5.80
CA GLY A 15 -0.40 -10.88 4.44
C GLY A 15 -1.19 -9.60 4.39
N SER A 16 -2.06 -9.32 5.37
CA SER A 16 -3.06 -8.25 5.27
C SER A 16 -2.85 -7.08 6.22
N ILE A 17 -2.50 -7.33 7.49
CA ILE A 17 -2.32 -6.30 8.52
C ILE A 17 -0.85 -5.87 8.56
N PHE A 18 0.04 -6.81 8.86
CA PHE A 18 1.44 -6.50 9.15
C PHE A 18 2.21 -6.03 7.91
N LEU A 19 1.96 -6.66 6.76
CA LEU A 19 2.56 -6.21 5.50
C LEU A 19 2.01 -4.86 5.04
N SER A 20 0.73 -4.55 5.30
CA SER A 20 0.15 -3.23 5.05
C SER A 20 0.84 -2.16 5.90
N ARG A 21 0.99 -2.40 7.22
CA ARG A 21 1.70 -1.51 8.15
C ARG A 21 3.14 -1.25 7.69
N ALA A 22 3.87 -2.29 7.29
CA ALA A 22 5.22 -2.17 6.74
C ALA A 22 5.25 -1.33 5.46
N CYS A 23 4.34 -1.58 4.51
CA CYS A 23 4.23 -0.81 3.27
C CYS A 23 4.03 0.69 3.53
N VAL A 24 3.08 1.03 4.42
CA VAL A 24 2.79 2.43 4.77
C VAL A 24 3.95 3.07 5.55
N ALA A 25 4.67 2.31 6.37
CA ALA A 25 5.89 2.78 7.04
C ALA A 25 7.03 3.09 6.05
N ILE A 26 7.21 2.24 5.03
CA ILE A 26 8.23 2.40 3.98
C ILE A 26 7.90 3.58 3.05
N ALA A 27 6.63 3.79 2.72
CA ALA A 27 6.19 4.81 1.76
C ALA A 27 6.77 6.21 2.04
N THR A 28 6.84 6.60 3.32
CA THR A 28 7.38 7.91 3.71
C THR A 28 8.89 8.02 3.57
N GLN A 29 9.64 6.90 3.64
CA GLN A 29 11.10 6.91 3.44
C GLN A 29 11.47 7.35 2.02
N ILE A 30 10.66 6.98 1.03
CA ILE A 30 10.86 7.34 -0.39
C ILE A 30 10.09 8.59 -0.81
N GLY A 31 9.42 9.28 0.12
CA GLY A 31 8.69 10.52 -0.12
C GLY A 31 7.32 10.33 -0.78
N LEU A 32 6.73 9.14 -0.74
CA LEU A 32 5.34 8.93 -1.15
C LEU A 32 4.39 9.49 -0.09
N LYS A 33 3.44 10.31 -0.54
CA LYS A 33 2.42 10.96 0.32
C LYS A 33 1.06 10.30 0.24
N THR A 34 0.78 9.66 -0.89
CA THR A 34 -0.54 9.11 -1.20
C THR A 34 -0.35 7.71 -1.76
N LEU A 35 -1.19 6.77 -1.33
CA LEU A 35 -1.17 5.38 -1.77
C LEU A 35 -2.54 4.99 -2.29
N PHE A 36 -2.57 4.28 -3.41
CA PHE A 36 -3.76 3.60 -3.89
C PHE A 36 -3.73 2.12 -3.50
N ALA A 37 -4.89 1.58 -3.15
CA ALA A 37 -5.10 0.17 -2.89
C ALA A 37 -6.29 -0.34 -3.71
N LEU A 38 -6.20 -1.60 -4.14
CA LEU A 38 -7.30 -2.34 -4.73
C LEU A 38 -7.71 -3.41 -3.73
N CYS A 39 -8.85 -3.20 -3.08
CA CYS A 39 -9.35 -4.08 -2.03
C CYS A 39 -10.47 -4.97 -2.57
N ALA A 40 -10.38 -6.28 -2.33
CA ALA A 40 -11.54 -7.15 -2.49
C ALA A 40 -12.63 -6.73 -1.48
N PRO A 41 -13.93 -7.00 -1.73
CA PRO A 41 -15.03 -6.56 -0.88
C PRO A 41 -14.83 -6.87 0.62
N TYR A 42 -14.31 -8.07 0.92
CA TYR A 42 -14.05 -8.52 2.29
C TYR A 42 -12.84 -7.87 2.98
N THR A 43 -12.04 -7.07 2.26
CA THR A 43 -10.86 -6.35 2.79
C THR A 43 -11.05 -4.84 2.86
N VAL A 44 -12.15 -4.29 2.35
CA VAL A 44 -12.41 -2.83 2.33
C VAL A 44 -12.37 -2.24 3.75
N ASN A 45 -12.97 -2.92 4.73
CA ASN A 45 -12.93 -2.49 6.14
C ASN A 45 -11.50 -2.42 6.70
N MET A 46 -10.58 -3.25 6.22
CA MET A 46 -9.18 -3.17 6.62
C MET A 46 -8.51 -1.91 6.05
N GLY A 47 -8.88 -1.52 4.83
CA GLY A 47 -8.49 -0.25 4.22
C GLY A 47 -8.96 0.94 5.06
N PHE A 48 -10.23 0.96 5.47
CA PHE A 48 -10.76 2.01 6.34
C PHE A 48 -10.00 2.11 7.67
N ASN A 49 -9.75 0.98 8.33
CA ASN A 49 -8.98 0.96 9.58
C ASN A 49 -7.57 1.54 9.39
N SER A 50 -6.97 1.33 8.21
CA SER A 50 -5.65 1.85 7.84
C SER A 50 -5.69 3.32 7.36
N GLY A 51 -6.85 3.97 7.38
CA GLY A 51 -7.03 5.38 6.98
C GLY A 51 -7.32 5.61 5.50
N TYR A 52 -7.53 4.55 4.73
CA TYR A 52 -7.95 4.69 3.34
C TYR A 52 -9.42 5.08 3.25
N ILE A 53 -9.80 5.77 2.17
CA ILE A 53 -11.19 6.02 1.80
C ILE A 53 -11.46 5.41 0.41
N ILE A 54 -12.73 5.18 0.08
CA ILE A 54 -13.09 4.75 -1.28
C ILE A 54 -12.77 5.87 -2.27
N GLU A 55 -12.12 5.52 -3.38
CA GLU A 55 -11.89 6.41 -4.52
C GLU A 55 -12.81 6.03 -5.66
N THR A 56 -13.68 6.94 -6.09
CA THR A 56 -14.67 6.69 -7.14
C THR A 56 -14.32 7.30 -8.49
N SER A 57 -13.29 8.16 -8.57
CA SER A 57 -12.90 8.85 -9.80
C SER A 57 -12.15 7.98 -10.82
N ILE A 58 -11.71 6.77 -10.43
CA ILE A 58 -11.00 5.84 -11.30
C ILE A 58 -11.74 4.50 -11.43
N GLY A 59 -11.60 3.85 -12.59
CA GLY A 59 -12.34 2.63 -12.91
C GLY A 59 -13.82 2.88 -13.14
N ASN A 60 -14.66 1.87 -12.88
CA ASN A 60 -16.11 1.99 -12.98
C ASN A 60 -16.68 2.41 -11.62
N GLY A 61 -16.73 3.71 -11.35
CA GLY A 61 -17.20 4.25 -10.07
C GLY A 61 -16.37 3.78 -8.87
N GLY A 62 -15.06 3.60 -9.07
CA GLY A 62 -14.15 3.05 -8.06
C GLY A 62 -14.00 1.54 -8.08
N THR A 63 -14.59 0.83 -9.06
CA THR A 63 -14.46 -0.63 -9.15
C THR A 63 -13.68 -1.09 -10.38
N PHE A 64 -12.96 -2.20 -10.22
CA PHE A 64 -12.26 -2.90 -11.29
C PHE A 64 -12.67 -4.38 -11.30
N TYR A 65 -13.12 -4.86 -12.46
CA TYR A 65 -13.46 -6.26 -12.68
C TYR A 65 -12.24 -7.01 -13.18
N TYR A 66 -11.92 -8.13 -12.54
CA TYR A 66 -10.89 -9.03 -13.04
C TYR A 66 -11.48 -10.00 -14.06
N PRO A 67 -10.68 -10.57 -14.98
CA PRO A 67 -11.15 -11.56 -15.97
C PRO A 67 -11.82 -12.81 -15.37
N LYS A 68 -11.63 -13.05 -14.07
CA LYS A 68 -12.35 -14.08 -13.32
C LYS A 68 -13.65 -13.49 -12.78
N LEU A 69 -14.78 -14.04 -13.23
CA LEU A 69 -16.15 -13.49 -13.09
C LEU A 69 -16.54 -13.02 -11.68
N ASP A 70 -16.00 -13.62 -10.62
CA ASP A 70 -16.36 -13.30 -9.23
C ASP A 70 -15.35 -12.39 -8.50
N LEU A 71 -14.35 -11.86 -9.21
CA LEU A 71 -13.33 -11.00 -8.62
C LEU A 71 -13.55 -9.54 -9.02
N ILE A 72 -14.07 -8.78 -8.06
CA ILE A 72 -14.17 -7.32 -8.09
C ILE A 72 -13.19 -6.73 -7.08
N ALA A 73 -12.55 -5.62 -7.44
CA ALA A 73 -11.80 -4.80 -6.51
C ALA A 73 -12.40 -3.40 -6.39
N THR A 74 -12.47 -2.91 -5.15
CA THR A 74 -12.78 -1.53 -4.80
C THR A 74 -11.48 -0.75 -4.68
N THR A 75 -11.43 0.37 -5.37
CA THR A 75 -10.33 1.32 -5.31
C THR A 75 -10.43 2.11 -4.03
N MET A 76 -9.33 2.17 -3.30
CA MET A 76 -9.20 2.98 -2.10
C MET A 76 -7.95 3.85 -2.19
N ILE A 77 -7.98 4.99 -1.51
CA ILE A 77 -6.89 5.96 -1.48
C ILE A 77 -6.57 6.36 -0.03
N LEU A 78 -5.30 6.27 0.33
CA LEU A 78 -4.74 6.87 1.54
C LEU A 78 -4.11 8.20 1.14
N LYS A 79 -4.72 9.32 1.53
CA LYS A 79 -4.32 10.66 1.07
C LYS A 79 -3.12 11.23 1.81
N ASP A 80 -2.98 10.87 3.08
CA ASP A 80 -2.06 11.44 4.04
C ASP A 80 -1.22 10.32 4.69
N ALA A 81 -0.37 9.67 3.90
CA ALA A 81 0.47 8.57 4.36
C ALA A 81 1.38 8.99 5.53
N ASP A 82 1.76 10.25 5.63
CA ASP A 82 2.56 10.81 6.72
C ASP A 82 1.80 10.87 8.05
N THR A 83 0.56 11.38 8.06
CA THR A 83 -0.19 11.64 9.30
C THR A 83 -1.20 10.56 9.67
N LEU A 84 -1.74 9.84 8.70
CA LEU A 84 -2.74 8.77 8.90
C LEU A 84 -3.94 9.23 9.74
N ASN A 85 -4.47 10.43 9.48
CA ASN A 85 -5.49 11.07 10.32
C ASN A 85 -6.82 10.31 10.35
N LEU A 86 -7.12 9.55 9.30
CA LEU A 86 -8.34 8.72 9.23
C LEU A 86 -8.13 7.28 9.72
N ALA A 87 -6.88 6.87 9.97
CA ALA A 87 -6.61 5.55 10.52
C ALA A 87 -7.09 5.44 11.97
N ILE A 88 -7.48 4.25 12.38
CA ILE A 88 -7.74 3.98 13.81
C ILE A 88 -6.43 4.06 14.58
N ASP A 89 -6.51 4.39 15.88
CA ASP A 89 -5.32 4.62 16.71
C ASP A 89 -4.38 3.41 16.74
N GLU A 90 -4.92 2.18 16.77
CA GLU A 90 -4.12 0.96 16.74
C GLU A 90 -3.23 0.90 15.49
N GLU A 91 -3.80 1.10 14.30
CA GLU A 91 -3.06 1.07 13.03
C GLU A 91 -2.07 2.23 12.93
N ARG A 92 -2.50 3.45 13.28
CA ARG A 92 -1.65 4.65 13.28
C ARG A 92 -0.43 4.45 14.17
N ASN A 93 -0.65 4.02 15.42
CA ASN A 93 0.41 3.83 16.40
C ASN A 93 1.37 2.70 15.97
N ALA A 94 0.85 1.61 15.40
CA ALA A 94 1.67 0.53 14.90
C ALA A 94 2.59 0.99 13.76
N VAL A 95 2.07 1.75 12.80
CA VAL A 95 2.88 2.31 11.69
C VAL A 95 3.91 3.32 12.21
N PHE A 96 3.53 4.23 13.09
CA PHE A 96 4.47 5.22 13.66
C PHE A 96 5.57 4.55 14.50
N SER A 97 5.23 3.49 15.23
CA SER A 97 6.20 2.65 15.92
C SER A 97 7.22 2.04 14.96
N LEU A 98 6.77 1.52 13.80
CA LEU A 98 7.67 1.00 12.78
C LEU A 98 8.55 2.09 12.14
N ARG A 99 8.00 3.30 11.91
CA ARG A 99 8.80 4.44 11.41
C ARG A 99 9.89 4.87 12.36
N LYS A 100 9.63 4.77 13.67
CA LYS A 100 10.62 5.09 14.71
C LYS A 100 11.73 4.04 14.79
N TYR A 101 11.42 2.77 14.53
CA TYR A 101 12.35 1.66 14.62
C TYR A 101 12.25 0.78 13.36
N LEU A 102 13.00 1.17 12.33
CA LEU A 102 12.93 0.55 10.99
C LEU A 102 13.48 -0.89 10.96
N ASN A 103 14.34 -1.25 11.91
CA ASN A 103 14.86 -2.60 12.08
C ASN A 103 14.51 -3.07 13.50
N VAL A 104 13.44 -3.84 13.64
CA VAL A 104 12.88 -4.22 14.93
C VAL A 104 12.23 -5.60 14.88
N VAL A 105 12.37 -6.37 15.97
CA VAL A 105 11.63 -7.62 16.17
C VAL A 105 10.41 -7.31 17.04
N LYS A 106 9.22 -7.70 16.58
CA LYS A 106 7.97 -7.56 17.33
C LYS A 106 7.31 -8.91 17.56
N HIS A 107 6.73 -9.08 18.73
CA HIS A 107 5.88 -10.21 19.06
C HIS A 107 4.43 -9.75 18.94
N GLU A 108 3.74 -10.23 17.93
CA GLU A 108 2.39 -9.81 17.58
C GLU A 108 1.39 -10.91 17.95
N VAL A 109 0.25 -10.52 18.53
CA VAL A 109 -0.82 -11.45 18.90
C VAL A 109 -2.09 -11.05 18.17
N LEU A 110 -2.59 -11.94 17.31
CA LEU A 110 -3.83 -11.73 16.57
C LEU A 110 -4.72 -12.96 16.69
N ARG A 111 -5.96 -12.78 17.18
CA ARG A 111 -6.95 -13.87 17.31
C ARG A 111 -6.39 -15.11 18.04
N LYS A 112 -5.68 -14.88 19.16
CA LYS A 112 -5.01 -15.92 19.97
C LYS A 112 -3.89 -16.69 19.25
N LYS A 113 -3.42 -16.17 18.13
CA LYS A 113 -2.23 -16.67 17.45
C LYS A 113 -1.09 -15.68 17.68
N GLU A 114 0.07 -16.20 18.04
CA GLU A 114 1.26 -15.40 18.29
C GLU A 114 2.23 -15.59 17.13
N ILE A 115 2.91 -14.52 16.75
CA ILE A 115 3.95 -14.55 15.72
C ILE A 115 5.05 -13.55 16.05
N GLU A 116 6.29 -13.99 15.89
CA GLU A 116 7.45 -13.09 15.90
C GLU A 116 7.69 -12.58 14.47
N ILE A 117 7.74 -11.25 14.32
CA ILE A 117 7.98 -10.59 13.04
C ILE A 117 9.27 -9.79 13.12
N HIS A 118 10.20 -10.13 12.24
CA HIS A 118 11.45 -9.40 12.04
C HIS A 118 11.22 -8.34 10.96
N TYR A 119 10.98 -7.10 11.37
CA TYR A 119 10.89 -5.97 10.45
C TYR A 119 12.29 -5.52 10.11
N GLN A 120 12.66 -5.63 8.83
CA GLN A 120 13.88 -5.07 8.25
C GLN A 120 13.43 -4.14 7.11
N ILE A 121 12.89 -2.99 7.49
CA ILE A 121 12.21 -2.08 6.55
C ILE A 121 13.00 -0.80 6.30
N GLU A 122 14.22 -0.68 6.84
CA GLU A 122 15.16 0.36 6.43
C GLU A 122 15.62 0.12 5.00
N ILE A 123 15.45 1.11 4.12
CA ILE A 123 15.88 1.00 2.74
C ILE A 123 17.38 1.27 2.65
N PRO A 124 18.21 0.31 2.20
CA PRO A 124 19.64 0.54 2.05
C PRO A 124 19.93 1.52 0.91
N ASN A 125 20.98 2.32 1.06
CA ASN A 125 21.43 3.33 0.09
C ASN A 125 20.40 4.43 -0.20
N LEU A 126 19.54 4.78 0.76
CA LEU A 126 18.51 5.79 0.58
C LEU A 126 19.10 7.20 0.30
N GLU A 127 20.36 7.45 0.65
CA GLU A 127 21.08 8.69 0.29
C GLU A 127 21.23 8.91 -1.22
N LYS A 128 21.13 7.83 -2.02
CA LYS A 128 21.14 7.91 -3.49
C LYS A 128 19.76 8.15 -4.08
N TRP A 129 18.71 8.11 -3.27
CA TRP A 129 17.33 8.35 -3.69
C TRP A 129 17.01 9.84 -3.62
N ASN A 130 16.50 10.40 -4.72
CA ASN A 130 16.01 11.77 -4.78
C ASN A 130 14.71 11.82 -5.60
N LEU A 131 13.59 12.03 -4.91
CA LEU A 131 12.27 12.08 -5.54
C LEU A 131 12.16 13.21 -6.58
N LYS A 132 12.77 14.38 -6.36
CA LYS A 132 12.72 15.50 -7.30
C LYS A 132 13.43 15.14 -8.61
N ASP A 133 14.58 14.47 -8.51
CA ASP A 133 15.35 14.06 -9.68
C ASP A 133 14.60 12.99 -10.48
N VAL A 134 13.92 12.05 -9.81
CA VAL A 134 13.08 11.03 -10.44
C VAL A 134 11.92 11.67 -11.20
N ILE A 135 11.20 12.60 -10.57
CA ILE A 135 10.09 13.34 -11.21
C ILE A 135 10.60 14.12 -12.43
N ALA A 136 11.72 14.83 -12.30
CA ALA A 136 12.30 15.61 -13.39
C ALA A 136 12.69 14.73 -14.60
N LYS A 137 13.21 13.52 -14.36
CA LYS A 137 13.55 12.55 -15.42
C LYS A 137 12.29 11.97 -16.08
N ALA A 138 11.25 11.65 -15.30
CA ALA A 138 9.99 11.12 -15.83
C ALA A 138 9.32 12.12 -16.80
N ASN A 139 9.23 13.40 -16.41
CA ASN A 139 8.64 14.45 -17.26
C ASN A 139 9.41 14.65 -18.58
N LYS A 140 10.75 14.58 -18.55
CA LYS A 140 11.58 14.64 -19.77
C LYS A 140 11.31 13.49 -20.74
N ASN A 141 10.96 12.30 -20.23
CA ASN A 141 10.66 11.13 -21.04
C ASN A 141 9.23 11.15 -21.60
N GLN A 142 8.25 11.64 -20.83
CA GLN A 142 6.88 11.84 -21.33
C GLN A 142 6.83 12.82 -22.51
N ASN A 143 7.61 13.90 -22.46
CA ASN A 143 7.72 14.83 -23.60
C ASN A 143 8.36 14.21 -24.85
N LYS A 144 9.01 13.04 -24.74
CA LYS A 144 9.58 12.29 -25.87
C LYS A 144 8.66 11.20 -26.40
N GLN A 145 7.69 10.74 -25.61
CA GLN A 145 6.72 9.72 -25.98
C GLN A 145 5.33 10.37 -26.10
N SER A 146 5.03 10.92 -27.27
CA SER A 146 3.64 11.20 -27.63
C SER A 146 2.91 9.86 -27.73
N ILE A 147 2.06 9.55 -26.75
CA ILE A 147 1.16 8.39 -26.82
C ILE A 147 0.15 8.69 -27.94
N ASN A 148 0.25 7.96 -29.05
CA ASN A 148 -0.77 8.02 -30.08
C ASN A 148 -1.98 7.23 -29.59
N VAL A 149 -3.09 7.92 -29.34
CA VAL A 149 -4.33 7.30 -28.84
C VAL A 149 -4.83 6.21 -29.80
N GLY A 150 -4.43 6.24 -31.08
CA GLY A 150 -4.73 5.20 -32.07
C GLY A 150 -4.04 3.85 -31.85
N ASP A 151 -2.99 3.78 -31.03
CA ASP A 151 -2.29 2.52 -30.72
C ASP A 151 -2.92 1.78 -29.53
N LEU A 152 -3.83 2.42 -28.80
CA LEU A 152 -4.61 1.81 -27.71
C LEU A 152 -5.85 1.12 -28.29
N ASN A 153 -5.63 0.04 -29.05
CA ASN A 153 -6.69 -0.94 -29.35
C ASN A 153 -7.05 -1.69 -28.05
N LEU A 154 -7.95 -1.10 -27.27
CA LEU A 154 -8.72 -1.81 -26.26
C LEU A 154 -9.95 -2.42 -26.96
N MET A 155 -9.73 -3.56 -27.61
CA MET A 155 -10.80 -4.53 -27.91
C MET A 155 -11.11 -5.36 -26.67
#